data_AF-A0A834XTR6-F1
#
_entry.id   AF-A0A834XTR6-F1
#
_cell.length_a   1.000
_cell.length_b   1.000
_cell.length_c   1.000
_cell.angle_alpha   90.00
_cell.angle_beta   90.00
_cell.angle_gamma   90.00
#
_symmetry.space_group_name_H-M   'P 1'
#
loop_
_entity.id
_entity.type
_entity.pdbx_description
1 polymer ?
#
loop_
_entity_poly.entity_id
_entity_poly.type
_entity_poly.pdbx_seq_one_letter_code
_entity_poly.pdbx_strand_id
1 'polypeptide(L)'
;MDFIKKKLFKRENQVAIDDDLETWTEKCERKKSIHIIHFTMFLMTLGFSIVLTGGWPYLKKLDHQADKRFWSYVVAANPLGAMLFAPLIGWWGNIRGSPTLPMIVTLSLFVISSSFYSLLDVLPIDNKKYYMIATRFFVGVSAANIAVARAYLSAATKSSERTHAVSMLALAQVIGFAIGPVIQSLVTELGEEGYKFMGISFNMYTTPGWINSMMGIFNIILFLPCCFKQHKIAAREAMKEQGKSTEKEAWKELKPDSWAAVTLIGANFVLVFNFVLLETLATLLTMEQFAWSAQESTMYMGWLMGIGAFVACFIFLGIEPLCKIFAERKVMLWGGFFMMVIGRVLYIPWGTEPPKIAYINLTLISNDNYTLPPGCPSTQEWCFTIPQMTILQFIIGYGFTTLGYPIGVTLAQTIFSKILGPRPQGVWMGMMTGAGSASRVMGPIIVETIYTNFGTYYTWNITGATLVAAMIGILIVDKRLIPKLKDTKINSDNNNHCVLIFNEKNIEMQPLNQKITNEIN
;
A
#
# COMPACT_ATOMS: atom_id res chain seq x y z
N MET A 1 -16.64 28.88 -19.07
CA MET A 1 -15.36 28.74 -19.81
C MET A 1 -14.27 29.68 -19.31
N ASP A 2 -14.58 30.93 -18.92
CA ASP A 2 -13.57 31.90 -18.49
C ASP A 2 -12.90 31.62 -17.13
N PHE A 3 -13.57 30.90 -16.22
CA PHE A 3 -12.95 30.46 -14.97
C PHE A 3 -11.83 29.42 -15.19
N ILE A 4 -12.02 28.53 -16.16
CA ILE A 4 -11.04 27.49 -16.52
C ILE A 4 -9.88 28.13 -17.29
N LYS A 5 -10.16 29.06 -18.21
CA LYS A 5 -9.12 29.86 -18.87
C LYS A 5 -8.31 30.70 -17.88
N LYS A 6 -8.95 31.39 -16.91
CA LYS A 6 -8.24 32.12 -15.85
C LYS A 6 -7.37 31.21 -14.98
N LYS A 7 -7.81 29.98 -14.68
CA LYS A 7 -7.03 29.03 -13.87
C LYS A 7 -5.88 28.38 -14.65
N LEU A 8 -6.05 28.18 -15.96
CA LEU A 8 -4.99 27.71 -16.87
C LEU A 8 -3.94 28.81 -17.12
N PHE A 9 -4.35 30.04 -17.43
CA PHE A 9 -3.43 31.17 -17.62
C PHE A 9 -2.75 31.64 -16.33
N LYS A 10 -3.38 31.48 -15.16
CA LYS A 10 -2.74 31.74 -13.86
C LYS A 10 -1.66 30.70 -13.52
N ARG A 11 -1.64 29.55 -14.20
CA ARG A 11 -0.62 28.50 -14.06
C ARG A 11 0.62 28.76 -14.93
N GLU A 12 0.46 29.48 -16.06
CA GLU A 12 1.57 29.86 -16.94
C GLU A 12 2.34 31.11 -16.47
N ASN A 13 1.72 31.99 -15.66
CA ASN A 13 2.34 33.22 -15.17
C ASN A 13 2.83 33.18 -13.71
N GLN A 14 3.04 31.99 -13.13
CA GLN A 14 3.89 31.92 -11.94
C GLN A 14 5.33 32.05 -12.40
N VAL A 15 5.88 33.28 -12.30
CA VAL A 15 7.32 33.56 -12.38
C VAL A 15 8.07 32.42 -11.69
N ALA A 16 9.04 31.84 -12.38
CA ALA A 16 9.90 30.79 -11.86
C ALA A 16 10.70 31.36 -10.69
N ILE A 17 10.12 31.32 -9.49
CA ILE A 17 10.78 31.74 -8.25
C ILE A 17 11.59 30.55 -7.78
N ASP A 18 12.92 30.70 -7.82
CA ASP A 18 13.83 29.80 -7.13
C ASP A 18 13.49 29.83 -5.64
N ASP A 19 13.43 28.64 -5.03
CA ASP A 19 13.25 28.53 -3.59
C ASP A 19 14.64 28.48 -2.95
N ASP A 20 14.73 28.79 -1.65
CA ASP A 20 15.98 28.86 -0.90
C ASP A 20 16.76 27.51 -0.85
N LEU A 21 16.21 26.43 -1.40
CA LEU A 21 16.75 25.06 -1.37
C LEU A 21 17.06 24.46 -2.75
N GLU A 22 16.42 24.95 -3.81
CA GLU A 22 16.52 24.39 -5.16
C GLU A 22 16.10 25.42 -6.21
N THR A 23 16.77 25.38 -7.37
CA THR A 23 16.37 26.19 -8.53
C THR A 23 15.11 25.62 -9.20
N TRP A 24 14.45 26.41 -10.05
CA TRP A 24 13.30 25.94 -10.82
C TRP A 24 13.62 24.71 -11.69
N THR A 25 14.81 24.67 -12.30
CA THR A 25 15.27 23.54 -13.11
C THR A 25 15.48 22.29 -12.25
N GLU A 26 16.16 22.40 -11.11
CA GLU A 26 16.32 21.30 -10.15
C GLU A 26 14.96 20.78 -9.68
N LYS A 27 14.02 21.68 -9.38
CA LYS A 27 12.66 21.33 -8.97
C LYS A 27 11.89 20.56 -10.04
N CYS A 28 12.02 20.93 -11.31
CA CYS A 28 11.42 20.22 -12.44
C CYS A 28 12.01 18.81 -12.60
N GLU A 29 13.34 18.68 -12.50
CA GLU A 29 14.02 17.39 -12.56
C GLU A 29 13.67 16.47 -11.39
N ARG A 30 13.58 17.03 -10.18
CA ARG A 30 13.14 16.32 -8.98
C ARG A 30 11.71 15.82 -9.13
N LYS A 31 10.80 16.65 -9.61
CA LYS A 31 9.41 16.24 -9.89
C LYS A 31 9.39 15.10 -10.90
N LYS A 32 10.12 15.19 -12.02
CA LYS A 32 10.22 14.10 -13.00
C LYS A 32 10.67 12.78 -12.33
N SER A 33 11.70 12.86 -11.50
CA SER A 33 12.25 11.70 -10.79
C SER A 33 11.27 11.11 -9.76
N ILE A 34 10.50 11.93 -9.06
CA ILE A 34 9.42 11.48 -8.17
C ILE A 34 8.32 10.73 -8.95
N HIS A 35 7.91 11.23 -10.12
CA HIS A 35 6.91 10.53 -10.95
C HIS A 35 7.40 9.18 -11.47
N ILE A 36 8.69 9.05 -11.79
CA ILE A 36 9.30 7.76 -12.15
C ILE A 36 9.20 6.76 -10.99
N ILE A 37 9.40 7.23 -9.76
CA ILE A 37 9.21 6.41 -8.56
C ILE A 37 7.74 6.02 -8.37
N HIS A 38 6.79 6.94 -8.58
CA HIS A 38 5.37 6.60 -8.55
C HIS A 38 5.01 5.53 -9.58
N PHE A 39 5.52 5.66 -10.81
CA PHE A 39 5.33 4.66 -11.86
C PHE A 39 5.93 3.30 -11.47
N THR A 40 7.11 3.30 -10.84
CA THR A 40 7.73 2.06 -10.32
C THR A 40 6.83 1.38 -9.29
N MET A 41 6.27 2.15 -8.36
CA MET A 41 5.39 1.63 -7.31
C MET A 41 4.08 1.08 -7.88
N PHE A 42 3.51 1.76 -8.87
CA PHE A 42 2.40 1.27 -9.67
C PHE A 42 2.75 -0.06 -10.35
N LEU A 43 3.87 -0.12 -11.07
CA LEU A 43 4.29 -1.30 -11.83
C LEU A 43 4.55 -2.52 -10.94
N MET A 44 5.26 -2.36 -9.82
CA MET A 44 5.52 -3.49 -8.90
C MET A 44 4.23 -4.05 -8.33
N THR A 45 3.23 -3.21 -8.08
CA THR A 45 1.94 -3.65 -7.55
C THR A 45 1.05 -4.26 -8.64
N LEU A 46 1.04 -3.66 -9.85
CA LEU A 46 0.39 -4.21 -11.03
C LEU A 46 0.93 -5.61 -11.36
N GLY A 47 2.25 -5.77 -11.35
CA GLY A 47 2.89 -7.02 -11.72
C GLY A 47 2.58 -8.18 -10.78
N PHE A 48 2.35 -7.88 -9.50
CA PHE A 48 1.77 -8.85 -8.57
C PHE A 48 0.32 -9.16 -8.93
N SER A 49 -0.51 -8.14 -9.11
CA SER A 49 -1.97 -8.29 -9.19
C SER A 49 -2.48 -8.88 -10.50
N ILE A 50 -1.86 -8.55 -11.63
CA ILE A 50 -2.31 -9.01 -12.97
C ILE A 50 -2.27 -10.54 -13.09
N VAL A 51 -1.35 -11.19 -12.37
CA VAL A 51 -1.15 -12.65 -12.44
C VAL A 51 -2.02 -13.41 -11.44
N LEU A 52 -2.68 -12.75 -10.48
CA LEU A 52 -3.44 -13.43 -9.42
C LEU A 52 -4.69 -14.11 -9.95
N THR A 53 -5.50 -13.43 -10.74
CA THR A 53 -6.80 -13.94 -11.20
C THR A 53 -6.66 -15.05 -12.24
N GLY A 54 -5.71 -14.95 -13.16
CA GLY A 54 -5.44 -15.98 -14.18
C GLY A 54 -4.47 -17.09 -13.74
N GLY A 55 -3.82 -16.95 -12.58
CA GLY A 55 -2.74 -17.84 -12.19
C GLY A 55 -3.18 -19.25 -11.73
N TRP A 56 -4.35 -19.39 -11.10
CA TRP A 56 -4.86 -20.72 -10.73
C TRP A 56 -5.15 -21.59 -11.96
N PRO A 57 -5.91 -21.13 -12.97
CA PRO A 57 -6.09 -21.87 -14.21
C PRO A 57 -4.76 -22.16 -14.92
N TYR A 58 -3.81 -21.21 -14.91
CA TYR A 58 -2.50 -21.46 -15.51
C TYR A 58 -1.73 -22.58 -14.80
N LEU A 59 -1.73 -22.60 -13.46
CA LEU A 59 -1.14 -23.70 -12.69
C LEU A 59 -1.77 -25.04 -13.06
N LYS A 60 -3.09 -25.09 -13.24
CA LYS A 60 -3.80 -26.31 -13.69
C LYS A 60 -3.46 -26.74 -15.11
N LYS A 61 -3.14 -25.80 -16.00
CA LYS A 61 -2.62 -26.08 -17.34
C LYS A 61 -1.19 -26.64 -17.28
N LEU A 62 -0.35 -26.13 -16.37
CA LEU A 62 1.03 -26.58 -16.21
C LEU A 62 1.14 -27.94 -15.50
N ASP A 63 0.24 -28.22 -14.55
CA ASP A 63 0.16 -29.49 -13.83
C ASP A 63 -1.29 -29.77 -13.42
N HIS A 64 -1.93 -30.75 -14.07
CA HIS A 64 -3.29 -31.15 -13.77
C HIS A 64 -3.47 -31.73 -12.35
N GLN A 65 -2.41 -32.20 -11.69
CA GLN A 65 -2.47 -32.72 -10.32
C GLN A 65 -2.31 -31.62 -9.25
N ALA A 66 -2.01 -30.37 -9.64
CA ALA A 66 -1.88 -29.28 -8.68
C ALA A 66 -3.20 -29.03 -7.93
N ASP A 67 -3.10 -28.89 -6.61
CA ASP A 67 -4.21 -28.63 -5.71
C ASP A 67 -4.23 -27.15 -5.25
N LYS A 68 -5.34 -26.77 -4.59
CA LYS A 68 -5.51 -25.39 -4.11
C LYS A 68 -4.49 -25.00 -3.04
N ARG A 69 -3.96 -25.97 -2.26
CA ARG A 69 -2.92 -25.72 -1.27
C ARG A 69 -1.62 -25.30 -1.94
N PHE A 70 -1.25 -25.97 -3.04
CA PHE A 70 -0.08 -25.58 -3.83
C PHE A 70 -0.21 -24.16 -4.40
N TRP A 71 -1.41 -23.78 -4.85
CA TRP A 71 -1.68 -22.40 -5.29
C TRP A 71 -1.43 -21.37 -4.18
N SER A 72 -1.82 -21.66 -2.93
CA SER A 72 -1.51 -20.80 -1.79
C SER A 72 0.00 -20.57 -1.61
N TYR A 73 0.84 -21.58 -1.86
CA TYR A 73 2.30 -21.41 -1.86
C TYR A 73 2.78 -20.51 -2.99
N VAL A 74 2.23 -20.65 -4.20
CA VAL A 74 2.55 -19.80 -5.36
C VAL A 74 2.20 -18.33 -5.08
N VAL A 75 1.04 -18.07 -4.46
CA VAL A 75 0.60 -16.72 -4.07
C VAL A 75 1.49 -16.15 -2.96
N ALA A 76 1.83 -16.94 -1.95
CA ALA A 76 2.65 -16.53 -0.81
C ALA A 76 4.14 -16.31 -1.15
N ALA A 77 4.64 -16.95 -2.21
CA ALA A 77 6.04 -16.85 -2.63
C ALA A 77 6.48 -15.39 -2.92
N ASN A 78 5.61 -14.59 -3.53
CA ASN A 78 5.90 -13.19 -3.84
C ASN A 78 6.08 -12.32 -2.57
N PRO A 79 5.10 -12.20 -1.66
CA PRO A 79 5.32 -11.45 -0.43
C PRO A 79 6.45 -12.04 0.43
N LEU A 80 6.69 -13.36 0.40
CA LEU A 80 7.84 -13.97 1.07
C LEU A 80 9.19 -13.43 0.56
N GLY A 81 9.38 -13.34 -0.76
CA GLY A 81 10.58 -12.74 -1.36
C GLY A 81 10.78 -11.29 -0.93
N ALA A 82 9.71 -10.49 -0.95
CA ALA A 82 9.76 -9.10 -0.52
C ALA A 82 10.06 -8.96 0.99
N MET A 83 9.50 -9.85 1.82
CA MET A 83 9.72 -9.89 3.27
C MET A 83 11.21 -10.06 3.62
N LEU A 84 11.87 -11.01 2.97
CA LEU A 84 13.26 -11.36 3.24
C LEU A 84 14.24 -10.31 2.67
N PHE A 85 13.96 -9.79 1.46
CA PHE A 85 14.93 -8.95 0.75
C PHE A 85 14.69 -7.44 0.87
N ALA A 86 13.53 -6.96 1.35
CA ALA A 86 13.29 -5.52 1.53
C ALA A 86 14.33 -4.83 2.46
N PRO A 87 14.69 -5.40 3.63
CA PRO A 87 15.74 -4.82 4.47
C PRO A 87 17.12 -4.87 3.78
N LEU A 88 17.43 -5.95 3.06
CA LEU A 88 18.72 -6.16 2.38
C LEU A 88 18.94 -5.18 1.23
N ILE A 89 17.94 -5.02 0.35
CA ILE A 89 17.97 -4.08 -0.76
C ILE A 89 17.93 -2.64 -0.25
N GLY A 90 17.18 -2.38 0.82
CA GLY A 90 17.20 -1.10 1.53
C GLY A 90 18.57 -0.75 2.12
N TRP A 91 19.26 -1.73 2.71
CA TRP A 91 20.64 -1.60 3.20
C TRP A 91 21.63 -1.31 2.07
N TRP A 92 21.51 -2.04 0.95
CA TRP A 92 22.34 -1.81 -0.22
C TRP A 92 22.16 -0.40 -0.79
N GLY A 93 20.92 0.09 -0.87
CA GLY A 93 20.62 1.47 -1.27
C GLY A 93 21.25 2.52 -0.32
N ASN A 94 21.26 2.25 0.98
CA ASN A 94 21.90 3.11 1.97
C ASN A 94 23.42 3.19 1.78
N ILE A 95 24.09 2.04 1.58
CA ILE A 95 25.55 2.00 1.36
C ILE A 95 25.93 2.75 0.09
N ARG A 96 25.18 2.54 -0.99
CA ARG A 96 25.47 3.19 -2.28
C ARG A 96 25.17 4.69 -2.26
N GLY A 97 24.29 5.16 -1.38
CA GLY A 97 23.87 6.55 -1.32
C GLY A 97 23.04 7.03 -2.54
N SER A 98 22.73 6.12 -3.46
CA SER A 98 21.95 6.35 -4.68
C SER A 98 20.95 5.22 -4.93
N PRO A 99 19.68 5.53 -5.28
CA PRO A 99 18.66 4.52 -5.53
C PRO A 99 18.79 3.84 -6.90
N THR A 100 19.48 4.46 -7.86
CA THR A 100 19.41 4.08 -9.29
C THR A 100 19.89 2.66 -9.55
N LEU A 101 21.06 2.27 -9.03
CA LEU A 101 21.61 0.93 -9.27
C LEU A 101 20.76 -0.19 -8.63
N PRO A 102 20.37 -0.10 -7.33
CA PRO A 102 19.43 -1.05 -6.74
C PRO A 102 18.11 -1.17 -7.51
N MET A 103 17.57 -0.04 -8.00
CA MET A 103 16.35 -0.03 -8.82
C MET A 103 16.52 -0.76 -10.14
N ILE A 104 17.58 -0.46 -10.90
CA ILE A 104 17.83 -1.11 -12.19
C ILE A 104 18.00 -2.62 -12.01
N VAL A 105 18.81 -3.06 -11.04
CA VAL A 105 19.06 -4.49 -10.81
C VAL A 105 17.78 -5.24 -10.41
N THR A 106 16.99 -4.67 -9.51
CA THR A 106 15.71 -5.28 -9.12
C THR A 106 14.70 -5.26 -10.27
N LEU A 107 14.62 -4.20 -11.07
CA LEU A 107 13.75 -4.16 -12.26
C LEU A 107 14.20 -5.14 -13.33
N SER A 108 15.50 -5.36 -13.53
CA SER A 108 16.00 -6.42 -14.40
C SER A 108 15.57 -7.80 -13.91
N LEU A 109 15.65 -8.06 -12.60
CA LEU A 109 15.13 -9.28 -12.00
C LEU A 109 13.61 -9.43 -12.19
N PHE A 110 12.86 -8.33 -12.09
CA PHE A 110 11.41 -8.33 -12.37
C PHE A 110 11.11 -8.74 -13.81
N VAL A 111 11.82 -8.17 -14.80
CA VAL A 111 11.68 -8.51 -16.23
C VAL A 111 12.05 -9.97 -16.49
N ILE A 112 13.20 -10.43 -15.97
CA ILE A 112 13.66 -11.81 -16.16
C ILE A 112 12.64 -12.79 -15.56
N SER A 113 12.19 -12.54 -14.34
CA SER A 113 11.25 -13.43 -13.64
C SER A 113 9.87 -13.45 -14.30
N SER A 114 9.38 -12.30 -14.78
CA SER A 114 8.09 -12.20 -15.46
C SER A 114 8.11 -12.84 -16.84
N SER A 115 9.21 -12.67 -17.60
CA SER A 115 9.41 -13.38 -18.86
C SER A 115 9.53 -14.89 -18.64
N PHE A 116 10.27 -15.31 -17.60
CA PHE A 116 10.42 -16.73 -17.30
C PHE A 116 9.10 -17.37 -16.87
N TYR A 117 8.26 -16.65 -16.12
CA TYR A 117 6.88 -17.08 -15.82
C TYR A 117 6.08 -17.36 -17.10
N SER A 118 6.12 -16.46 -18.09
CA SER A 118 5.42 -16.64 -19.37
C SER A 118 5.99 -17.77 -20.22
N LEU A 119 7.29 -18.05 -20.10
CA LEU A 119 7.97 -19.12 -20.83
C LEU A 119 7.68 -20.53 -20.27
N LEU A 120 7.12 -20.66 -19.06
CA LEU A 120 6.80 -21.97 -18.48
C LEU A 120 5.87 -22.79 -19.38
N ASP A 121 4.99 -22.15 -20.14
CA ASP A 121 4.06 -22.83 -21.07
C ASP A 121 4.83 -23.61 -22.16
N VAL A 122 5.90 -23.04 -22.69
CA VAL A 122 6.64 -23.57 -23.85
C VAL A 122 7.88 -24.38 -23.48
N LEU A 123 8.43 -24.19 -22.29
CA LEU A 123 9.66 -24.88 -21.88
C LEU A 123 9.42 -26.39 -21.68
N PRO A 124 10.27 -27.26 -22.27
CA PRO A 124 10.19 -28.71 -22.09
C PRO A 124 10.86 -29.12 -20.77
N ILE A 125 10.30 -28.67 -19.65
CA ILE A 125 10.83 -28.92 -18.31
C ILE A 125 9.76 -29.64 -17.49
N ASP A 126 10.17 -30.68 -16.76
CA ASP A 126 9.31 -31.39 -15.82
C ASP A 126 9.03 -30.56 -14.56
N ASN A 127 7.90 -30.81 -13.91
CA ASN A 127 7.52 -30.15 -12.65
C ASN A 127 7.44 -28.61 -12.70
N LYS A 128 6.88 -28.07 -13.79
CA LYS A 128 6.68 -26.62 -14.05
C LYS A 128 6.06 -25.85 -12.88
N LYS A 129 5.22 -26.51 -12.05
CA LYS A 129 4.62 -25.93 -10.84
C LYS A 129 5.64 -25.36 -9.84
N TYR A 130 6.80 -25.98 -9.66
CA TYR A 130 7.83 -25.47 -8.74
C TYR A 130 8.56 -24.25 -9.32
N TYR A 131 8.76 -24.23 -10.65
CA TYR A 131 9.31 -23.05 -11.33
C TYR A 131 8.34 -21.86 -11.29
N MET A 132 7.03 -22.11 -11.25
CA MET A 132 6.03 -21.08 -10.99
C MET A 132 6.22 -20.46 -9.59
N ILE A 133 6.47 -21.27 -8.55
CA ILE A 133 6.82 -20.75 -7.21
C ILE A 133 8.10 -19.91 -7.29
N ALA A 134 9.15 -20.42 -7.96
CA ALA A 134 10.43 -19.72 -8.07
C ALA A 134 10.30 -18.36 -8.78
N THR A 135 9.61 -18.30 -9.93
CA THR A 135 9.35 -17.04 -10.64
C THR A 135 8.58 -16.05 -9.78
N ARG A 136 7.51 -16.49 -9.08
CA ARG A 136 6.76 -15.63 -8.15
C ARG A 136 7.62 -15.14 -6.99
N PHE A 137 8.49 -15.99 -6.44
CA PHE A 137 9.44 -15.61 -5.40
C PHE A 137 10.41 -14.52 -5.88
N PHE A 138 11.01 -14.67 -7.05
CA PHE A 138 11.94 -13.67 -7.60
C PHE A 138 11.25 -12.36 -8.01
N VAL A 139 9.99 -12.40 -8.47
CA VAL A 139 9.18 -11.17 -8.59
C VAL A 139 9.02 -10.52 -7.21
N GLY A 140 8.80 -11.30 -6.16
CA GLY A 140 8.82 -10.81 -4.77
C GLY A 140 10.14 -10.16 -4.36
N VAL A 141 11.27 -10.80 -4.67
CA VAL A 141 12.61 -10.23 -4.43
C VAL A 141 12.79 -8.92 -5.19
N SER A 142 12.30 -8.82 -6.43
CA SER A 142 12.35 -7.56 -7.18
C SER A 142 11.51 -6.45 -6.54
N ALA A 143 10.36 -6.78 -5.95
CA ALA A 143 9.48 -5.83 -5.25
C ALA A 143 10.11 -5.27 -3.95
N ALA A 144 11.23 -5.83 -3.47
CA ALA A 144 12.02 -5.24 -2.39
C ALA A 144 12.51 -3.81 -2.70
N ASN A 145 12.54 -3.42 -3.98
CA ASN A 145 12.87 -2.06 -4.41
C ASN A 145 11.88 -0.99 -3.92
N ILE A 146 10.68 -1.39 -3.48
CA ILE A 146 9.71 -0.53 -2.79
C ILE A 146 10.35 0.16 -1.57
N ALA A 147 11.24 -0.54 -0.85
CA ALA A 147 11.97 0.04 0.27
C ALA A 147 12.87 1.20 -0.16
N VAL A 148 13.60 1.02 -1.27
CA VAL A 148 14.48 2.04 -1.86
C VAL A 148 13.66 3.19 -2.44
N ALA A 149 12.51 2.89 -3.06
CA ALA A 149 11.56 3.87 -3.59
C ALA A 149 11.09 4.83 -2.50
N ARG A 150 10.61 4.27 -1.38
CA ARG A 150 10.13 5.02 -0.22
C ARG A 150 11.25 5.83 0.43
N ALA A 151 12.44 5.25 0.55
CA ALA A 151 13.60 5.96 1.10
C ALA A 151 14.03 7.14 0.23
N TYR A 152 14.07 6.97 -1.10
CA TYR A 152 14.37 8.07 -2.01
C TYR A 152 13.26 9.12 -2.01
N LEU A 153 11.98 8.74 -2.02
CA LEU A 153 10.86 9.68 -1.95
C LEU A 153 10.96 10.55 -0.70
N SER A 154 11.28 9.96 0.45
CA SER A 154 11.50 10.68 1.71
C SER A 154 12.66 11.66 1.59
N ALA A 155 13.77 11.25 0.96
CA ALA A 155 14.95 12.11 0.75
C ALA A 155 14.71 13.23 -0.29
N ALA A 156 13.87 12.99 -1.30
CA ALA A 156 13.59 13.90 -2.40
C ALA A 156 12.41 14.86 -2.13
N THR A 157 11.77 14.79 -0.96
CA THR A 157 10.62 15.62 -0.60
C THR A 157 10.92 16.45 0.62
N LYS A 158 10.38 17.67 0.66
CA LYS A 158 10.38 18.53 1.85
C LYS A 158 9.46 17.95 2.92
N SER A 159 9.66 18.33 4.17
CA SER A 159 8.79 17.88 5.28
C SER A 159 7.32 18.24 5.05
N SER A 160 7.06 19.43 4.48
CA SER A 160 5.71 19.91 4.13
C SER A 160 5.07 19.20 2.94
N GLU A 161 5.87 18.76 1.96
CA GLU A 161 5.39 18.05 0.76
C GLU A 161 5.25 16.54 0.99
N ARG A 162 5.83 16.01 2.08
CA ARG A 162 6.02 14.56 2.31
C ARG A 162 4.70 13.78 2.34
N THR A 163 3.68 14.35 2.96
CA THR A 163 2.35 13.72 3.11
C THR A 163 1.67 13.55 1.77
N HIS A 164 1.66 14.60 0.95
CA HIS A 164 1.18 14.53 -0.43
C HIS A 164 1.96 13.48 -1.22
N ALA A 165 3.29 13.54 -1.19
CA ALA A 165 4.12 12.64 -1.98
C ALA A 165 3.93 11.15 -1.62
N VAL A 166 3.84 10.82 -0.32
CA VAL A 166 3.58 9.46 0.16
C VAL A 166 2.14 9.03 -0.15
N SER A 167 1.16 9.93 -0.07
CA SER A 167 -0.22 9.62 -0.47
C SER A 167 -0.36 9.33 -1.96
N MET A 168 0.33 10.07 -2.83
CA MET A 168 0.35 9.82 -4.28
C MET A 168 1.09 8.53 -4.62
N LEU A 169 2.15 8.20 -3.86
CA LEU A 169 2.82 6.91 -3.97
C LEU A 169 1.88 5.75 -3.62
N ALA A 170 1.13 5.85 -2.52
CA ALA A 170 0.15 4.85 -2.13
C ALA A 170 -1.01 4.73 -3.13
N LEU A 171 -1.49 5.86 -3.65
CA LEU A 171 -2.48 5.91 -4.73
C LEU A 171 -2.00 5.14 -5.97
N ALA A 172 -0.75 5.37 -6.41
CA ALA A 172 -0.18 4.67 -7.55
C ALA A 172 -0.16 3.14 -7.33
N GLN A 173 0.14 2.67 -6.11
CA GLN A 173 0.08 1.25 -5.78
C GLN A 173 -1.35 0.70 -5.88
N VAL A 174 -2.33 1.39 -5.30
CA VAL A 174 -3.72 0.93 -5.31
C VAL A 174 -4.31 0.93 -6.72
N ILE A 175 -3.97 1.92 -7.55
CA ILE A 175 -4.33 1.90 -8.97
C ILE A 175 -3.72 0.68 -9.67
N GLY A 176 -2.44 0.38 -9.41
CA GLY A 176 -1.77 -0.80 -9.97
C GLY A 176 -2.43 -2.11 -9.55
N PHE A 177 -2.79 -2.23 -8.28
CA PHE A 177 -3.52 -3.39 -7.75
C PHE A 177 -4.90 -3.53 -8.40
N ALA A 178 -5.69 -2.44 -8.45
CA ALA A 178 -7.06 -2.47 -8.97
C ALA A 178 -7.12 -2.74 -10.48
N ILE A 179 -6.17 -2.20 -11.25
CA ILE A 179 -6.12 -2.36 -12.71
C ILE A 179 -5.66 -3.78 -13.10
N GLY A 180 -4.88 -4.47 -12.27
CA GLY A 180 -4.36 -5.81 -12.57
C GLY A 180 -5.42 -6.80 -13.06
N PRO A 181 -6.49 -7.07 -12.29
CA PRO A 181 -7.58 -7.94 -12.71
C PRO A 181 -8.29 -7.46 -13.98
N VAL A 182 -8.42 -6.14 -14.18
CA VAL A 182 -9.04 -5.57 -15.39
C VAL A 182 -8.23 -5.90 -16.63
N ILE A 183 -6.90 -5.71 -16.57
CA ILE A 183 -6.01 -6.09 -17.68
C ILE A 183 -6.05 -7.60 -17.91
N GLN A 184 -6.05 -8.41 -16.84
CA GLN A 184 -6.17 -9.86 -16.98
C GLN A 184 -7.46 -10.24 -17.71
N SER A 185 -8.60 -9.64 -17.35
CA SER A 185 -9.88 -9.91 -18.00
C SER A 185 -9.85 -9.56 -19.49
N LEU A 186 -9.26 -8.44 -19.88
CA LEU A 186 -9.09 -8.08 -21.30
C LEU A 186 -8.21 -9.11 -22.05
N VAL A 187 -7.19 -9.63 -21.37
CA VAL A 187 -6.29 -10.65 -21.93
C VAL A 187 -6.96 -12.03 -22.04
N THR A 188 -8.08 -12.28 -21.35
CA THR A 188 -8.83 -13.56 -21.50
C THR A 188 -9.45 -13.75 -22.88
N GLU A 189 -9.68 -12.67 -23.63
CA GLU A 189 -10.19 -12.72 -25.01
C GLU A 189 -9.23 -13.44 -25.97
N LEU A 190 -7.94 -13.56 -25.63
CA LEU A 190 -6.96 -14.32 -26.41
C LEU A 190 -7.19 -15.84 -26.36
N GLY A 191 -7.98 -16.35 -25.41
CA GLY A 191 -8.19 -17.79 -25.24
C GLY A 191 -6.96 -18.54 -24.67
N GLU A 192 -7.13 -19.84 -24.47
CA GLU A 192 -6.09 -20.70 -23.87
C GLU A 192 -4.97 -21.06 -24.85
N GLU A 193 -5.31 -21.21 -26.13
CA GLU A 193 -4.36 -21.50 -27.20
C GLU A 193 -3.60 -20.24 -27.63
N GLY A 194 -4.29 -19.10 -27.67
CA GLY A 194 -3.72 -17.82 -28.06
C GLY A 194 -3.05 -17.86 -29.44
N TYR A 195 -2.01 -17.06 -29.60
CA TYR A 195 -1.13 -17.09 -30.78
C TYR A 195 0.31 -17.40 -30.37
N LYS A 196 1.05 -18.09 -31.23
CA LYS A 196 2.49 -18.35 -31.05
C LYS A 196 3.28 -17.54 -32.06
N PHE A 197 4.23 -16.74 -31.58
CA PHE A 197 5.13 -15.97 -32.42
C PHE A 197 6.58 -16.30 -32.07
N MET A 198 7.38 -16.73 -33.05
CA MET A 198 8.78 -17.13 -32.86
C MET A 198 9.01 -18.14 -31.71
N GLY A 199 8.10 -19.10 -31.53
CA GLY A 199 8.19 -20.10 -30.46
C GLY A 199 7.76 -19.62 -29.07
N ILE A 200 7.37 -18.35 -28.93
CA ILE A 200 6.81 -17.77 -27.71
C ILE A 200 5.28 -17.81 -27.79
N SER A 201 4.62 -18.28 -26.73
CA SER A 201 3.15 -18.27 -26.65
C SER A 201 2.64 -16.98 -26.04
N PHE A 202 1.63 -16.40 -26.67
CA PHE A 202 0.82 -15.27 -26.22
C PHE A 202 -0.63 -15.73 -26.10
N ASN A 203 -0.97 -16.25 -24.92
CA ASN A 203 -2.31 -16.69 -24.56
C ASN A 203 -2.77 -15.96 -23.29
N MET A 204 -3.98 -16.27 -22.82
CA MET A 204 -4.54 -15.60 -21.64
C MET A 204 -3.69 -15.74 -20.35
N TYR A 205 -2.80 -16.73 -20.29
CA TYR A 205 -1.97 -17.04 -19.13
C TYR A 205 -0.55 -16.47 -19.22
N THR A 206 0.01 -16.39 -20.43
CA THR A 206 1.40 -15.95 -20.67
C THR A 206 1.51 -14.46 -20.97
N THR A 207 0.52 -13.87 -21.63
CA THR A 207 0.46 -12.43 -21.96
C THR A 207 0.61 -11.50 -20.74
N PRO A 208 0.06 -11.81 -19.54
CA PRO A 208 0.25 -10.98 -18.35
C PRO A 208 1.72 -10.81 -17.94
N GLY A 209 2.50 -11.89 -18.02
CA GLY A 209 3.94 -11.82 -17.74
C GLY A 209 4.70 -11.04 -18.82
N TRP A 210 4.28 -11.10 -20.09
CA TRP A 210 4.85 -10.28 -21.14
C TRP A 210 4.56 -8.78 -20.97
N ILE A 211 3.34 -8.44 -20.55
CA ILE A 211 2.97 -7.05 -20.20
C ILE A 211 3.90 -6.54 -19.08
N ASN A 212 4.08 -7.32 -18.01
CA ASN A 212 5.01 -6.99 -16.93
C ASN A 212 6.44 -6.79 -17.44
N SER A 213 6.94 -7.69 -18.29
CA SER A 213 8.28 -7.57 -18.86
C SER A 213 8.45 -6.33 -19.71
N MET A 214 7.49 -6.00 -20.57
CA MET A 214 7.53 -4.79 -21.40
C MET A 214 7.52 -3.51 -20.55
N MET A 215 6.62 -3.44 -19.57
CA MET A 215 6.54 -2.28 -18.67
C MET A 215 7.79 -2.18 -17.77
N GLY A 216 8.37 -3.31 -17.38
CA GLY A 216 9.64 -3.38 -16.64
C GLY A 216 10.81 -2.84 -17.45
N ILE A 217 10.94 -3.21 -18.72
CA ILE A 217 11.95 -2.66 -19.63
C ILE A 217 11.76 -1.15 -19.79
N PHE A 218 10.52 -0.70 -20.00
CA PHE A 218 10.21 0.73 -20.06
C PHE A 218 10.62 1.46 -18.77
N ASN A 219 10.36 0.87 -17.60
CA ASN A 219 10.77 1.46 -16.33
C ASN A 219 12.31 1.54 -16.18
N ILE A 220 13.05 0.51 -16.62
CA ILE A 220 14.52 0.54 -16.63
C ILE A 220 15.03 1.71 -17.48
N ILE A 221 14.42 1.96 -18.66
CA ILE A 221 14.76 3.08 -19.53
C ILE A 221 14.54 4.42 -18.80
N LEU A 222 13.47 4.55 -17.99
CA LEU A 222 13.22 5.75 -17.20
C LEU A 222 14.28 6.00 -16.12
N PHE A 223 14.93 4.95 -15.60
CA PHE A 223 16.02 5.08 -14.62
C PHE A 223 17.39 5.38 -15.25
N LEU A 224 17.50 5.44 -16.58
CA LEU A 224 18.74 5.85 -17.23
C LEU A 224 19.09 7.33 -16.89
N PRO A 225 20.38 7.70 -16.90
CA PRO A 225 20.84 9.03 -16.48
C PRO A 225 20.21 10.22 -17.22
N CYS A 226 19.68 9.99 -18.43
CA CYS A 226 18.97 11.02 -19.21
C CYS A 226 17.59 11.38 -18.61
N CYS A 227 16.96 10.47 -17.89
CA CYS A 227 15.59 10.61 -17.42
C CYS A 227 15.49 10.81 -15.90
N PHE A 228 16.32 10.09 -15.13
CA PHE A 228 16.29 10.11 -13.68
C PHE A 228 17.51 10.85 -13.11
N LYS A 229 17.25 11.87 -12.30
CA LYS A 229 18.28 12.64 -11.58
C LYS A 229 18.00 12.66 -10.09
N GLN A 230 19.01 12.28 -9.31
CA GLN A 230 18.86 12.19 -7.87
C GLN A 230 18.95 13.56 -7.20
N HIS A 231 17.94 13.88 -6.39
CA HIS A 231 17.87 15.12 -5.59
C HIS A 231 17.58 14.77 -4.13
N LYS A 232 18.40 15.25 -3.18
CA LYS A 232 18.28 14.99 -1.74
C LYS A 232 17.83 16.24 -0.97
N ILE A 233 16.64 16.74 -1.27
CA ILE A 233 16.12 17.99 -0.68
C ILE A 233 15.95 17.92 0.83
N ALA A 234 15.56 16.77 1.40
CA ALA A 234 15.39 16.63 2.84
C ALA A 234 16.70 16.86 3.62
N ALA A 235 17.84 16.46 3.05
CA ALA A 235 19.14 16.71 3.64
C ALA A 235 19.52 18.21 3.56
N ARG A 236 19.23 18.87 2.43
CA ARG A 236 19.42 20.33 2.27
C ARG A 236 18.56 21.14 3.25
N GLU A 237 17.29 20.77 3.39
CA GLU A 237 16.34 21.37 4.35
C GLU A 237 16.89 21.26 5.79
N ALA A 238 17.30 20.06 6.20
CA ALA A 238 17.84 19.83 7.53
C ALA A 238 19.19 20.54 7.80
N MET A 239 20.06 20.64 6.79
CA MET A 239 21.31 21.40 6.89
C MET A 239 21.03 22.89 7.13
N LYS A 240 20.07 23.47 6.41
CA LYS A 240 19.66 24.87 6.57
C LYS A 240 19.06 25.14 7.95
N GLU A 241 18.10 24.32 8.38
CA GLU A 241 17.44 24.48 9.69
C GLU A 241 18.41 24.37 10.87
N GLN A 242 19.48 23.58 10.73
CA GLN A 242 20.46 23.37 11.79
C GLN A 242 21.73 24.22 11.65
N GLY A 243 21.84 25.04 10.59
CA GLY A 243 23.06 25.79 10.28
C GLY A 243 24.30 24.90 10.09
N LYS A 244 24.13 23.68 9.57
CA LYS A 244 25.22 22.71 9.36
C LYS A 244 25.69 22.73 7.91
N SER A 245 26.99 22.56 7.70
CA SER A 245 27.61 22.54 6.37
C SER A 245 27.63 21.15 5.73
N THR A 246 27.45 20.07 6.51
CA THR A 246 27.50 18.70 6.00
C THR A 246 26.23 17.91 6.31
N GLU A 247 25.78 17.08 5.35
CA GLU A 247 24.62 16.20 5.52
C GLU A 247 24.81 15.29 6.74
N LYS A 248 26.05 14.81 6.95
CA LYS A 248 26.41 13.84 7.99
C LYS A 248 26.27 14.40 9.41
N GLU A 249 26.54 15.68 9.59
CA GLU A 249 26.33 16.35 10.88
C GLU A 249 24.84 16.57 11.13
N ALA A 250 24.10 17.05 10.12
CA ALA A 250 22.68 17.34 10.23
C ALA A 250 21.83 16.12 10.62
N TRP A 251 22.16 14.93 10.11
CA TRP A 251 21.41 13.72 10.47
C TRP A 251 21.92 13.00 11.73
N LYS A 252 23.16 13.25 12.17
CA LYS A 252 23.68 12.72 13.45
C LYS A 252 23.08 13.44 14.66
N GLU A 253 22.76 14.73 14.52
CA GLU A 253 22.11 15.51 15.57
C GLU A 253 20.67 15.04 15.81
N LEU A 254 19.93 14.69 14.74
CA LEU A 254 18.61 14.04 14.85
C LEU A 254 18.74 12.53 15.09
N LYS A 255 18.79 12.12 16.36
CA LYS A 255 18.60 10.72 16.74
C LYS A 255 17.11 10.34 16.63
N PRO A 256 16.76 9.30 15.85
CA PRO A 256 15.39 8.87 15.68
C PRO A 256 14.93 8.24 16.99
N ASP A 257 13.67 8.46 17.32
CA ASP A 257 13.07 7.76 18.43
C ASP A 257 12.79 6.30 18.00
N SER A 258 13.66 5.38 18.43
CA SER A 258 13.54 3.96 18.11
C SER A 258 12.21 3.37 18.56
N TRP A 259 11.64 3.85 19.68
CA TRP A 259 10.35 3.38 20.17
C TRP A 259 9.20 3.82 19.26
N ALA A 260 9.24 5.08 18.82
CA ALA A 260 8.25 5.59 17.86
C ALA A 260 8.35 4.84 16.51
N ALA A 261 9.57 4.59 16.03
CA ALA A 261 9.82 3.85 14.80
C ALA A 261 9.28 2.40 14.86
N VAL A 262 9.60 1.66 15.93
CA VAL A 262 9.11 0.28 16.14
C VAL A 262 7.59 0.25 16.27
N THR A 263 7.00 1.20 17.00
CA THR A 263 5.53 1.29 17.15
C THR A 263 4.85 1.50 15.80
N LEU A 264 5.40 2.34 14.91
CA LEU A 264 4.86 2.58 13.57
C LEU A 264 5.04 1.39 12.63
N ILE A 265 6.13 0.62 12.75
CA ILE A 265 6.30 -0.63 12.00
C ILE A 265 5.25 -1.65 12.45
N GLY A 266 5.03 -1.80 13.77
CA GLY A 266 3.98 -2.65 14.33
C GLY A 266 2.58 -2.20 13.91
N ALA A 267 2.31 -0.89 13.95
CA ALA A 267 1.07 -0.31 13.47
C ALA A 267 0.80 -0.64 11.99
N ASN A 268 1.81 -0.48 11.12
CA ASN A 268 1.71 -0.85 9.71
C ASN A 268 1.49 -2.37 9.53
N PHE A 269 2.16 -3.21 10.31
CA PHE A 269 1.89 -4.65 10.31
C PHE A 269 0.42 -4.95 10.63
N VAL A 270 -0.12 -4.37 11.71
CA VAL A 270 -1.51 -4.61 12.13
C VAL A 270 -2.52 -4.13 11.09
N LEU A 271 -2.29 -2.97 10.47
CA LEU A 271 -3.15 -2.44 9.41
C LEU A 271 -3.17 -3.35 8.19
N VAL A 272 -1.99 -3.76 7.70
CA VAL A 272 -1.90 -4.64 6.52
C VAL A 272 -2.41 -6.05 6.84
N PHE A 273 -2.11 -6.60 8.02
CA PHE A 273 -2.64 -7.88 8.49
C PHE A 273 -4.17 -7.91 8.45
N ASN A 274 -4.80 -6.85 8.97
CA ASN A 274 -6.25 -6.73 8.97
C ASN A 274 -6.83 -6.54 7.56
N PHE A 275 -6.17 -5.79 6.68
CA PHE A 275 -6.62 -5.66 5.30
C PHE A 275 -6.57 -7.00 4.56
N VAL A 276 -5.44 -7.72 4.66
CA VAL A 276 -5.22 -9.02 4.02
C VAL A 276 -6.23 -10.05 4.50
N LEU A 277 -6.57 -10.02 5.78
CA LEU A 277 -7.59 -10.88 6.33
C LEU A 277 -8.91 -10.77 5.57
N LEU A 278 -9.38 -9.55 5.30
CA LEU A 278 -10.61 -9.36 4.53
C LEU A 278 -10.42 -9.78 3.07
N GLU A 279 -9.26 -9.48 2.50
CA GLU A 279 -8.91 -9.91 1.15
C GLU A 279 -9.03 -11.44 0.98
N THR A 280 -8.61 -12.23 1.99
CA THR A 280 -8.60 -13.69 1.90
C THR A 280 -9.86 -14.37 2.42
N LEU A 281 -10.41 -13.91 3.54
CA LEU A 281 -11.55 -14.58 4.16
C LEU A 281 -12.90 -14.14 3.60
N ALA A 282 -13.01 -12.97 2.95
CA ALA A 282 -14.33 -12.45 2.63
C ALA A 282 -15.15 -13.37 1.72
N THR A 283 -14.55 -13.97 0.69
CA THR A 283 -15.28 -14.93 -0.17
C THR A 283 -15.72 -16.19 0.58
N LEU A 284 -14.87 -16.73 1.44
CA LEU A 284 -15.23 -17.89 2.27
C LEU A 284 -16.36 -17.52 3.24
N LEU A 285 -16.22 -16.37 3.90
CA LEU A 285 -17.20 -15.86 4.85
C LEU A 285 -18.57 -15.66 4.20
N THR A 286 -18.63 -15.10 2.98
CA THR A 286 -19.92 -14.89 2.31
C THR A 286 -20.57 -16.20 1.86
N MET A 287 -19.78 -17.20 1.45
CA MET A 287 -20.30 -18.54 1.15
C MET A 287 -20.90 -19.21 2.40
N GLU A 288 -20.20 -19.17 3.53
CA GLU A 288 -20.60 -19.88 4.74
C GLU A 288 -21.68 -19.13 5.53
N GLN A 289 -21.60 -17.79 5.60
CA GLN A 289 -22.57 -16.97 6.33
C GLN A 289 -23.83 -16.71 5.50
N PHE A 290 -23.74 -16.46 4.20
CA PHE A 290 -24.92 -16.09 3.39
C PHE A 290 -25.47 -17.24 2.53
N ALA A 291 -24.84 -18.42 2.57
CA ALA A 291 -25.17 -19.55 1.71
C ALA A 291 -25.22 -19.17 0.22
N TRP A 292 -24.33 -18.27 -0.19
CA TRP A 292 -24.12 -17.93 -1.60
C TRP A 292 -23.28 -19.01 -2.27
N SER A 293 -23.51 -19.23 -3.58
CA SER A 293 -22.64 -20.11 -4.37
C SER A 293 -21.22 -19.52 -4.48
N ALA A 294 -20.25 -20.37 -4.83
CA ALA A 294 -18.86 -19.92 -5.04
C ALA A 294 -18.76 -18.86 -6.16
N GLN A 295 -19.59 -18.99 -7.20
CA GLN A 295 -19.63 -18.04 -8.33
C GLN A 295 -20.22 -16.70 -7.90
N GLU A 296 -21.38 -16.71 -7.21
CA GLU A 296 -22.02 -15.48 -6.70
C GLU A 296 -21.10 -14.76 -5.71
N SER A 297 -20.50 -15.50 -4.77
CA SER A 297 -19.59 -14.94 -3.76
C SER A 297 -18.38 -14.28 -4.40
N THR A 298 -17.78 -14.93 -5.39
CA THR A 298 -16.65 -14.36 -6.14
C THR A 298 -17.06 -13.11 -6.91
N MET A 299 -18.25 -13.11 -7.54
CA MET A 299 -18.75 -11.97 -8.30
C MET A 299 -19.05 -10.76 -7.40
N TYR A 300 -19.80 -10.94 -6.31
CA TYR A 300 -20.16 -9.86 -5.40
C TYR A 300 -18.94 -9.30 -4.66
N MET A 301 -18.01 -10.16 -4.23
CA MET A 301 -16.76 -9.70 -3.65
C MET A 301 -15.90 -8.95 -4.66
N GLY A 302 -15.90 -9.37 -5.93
CA GLY A 302 -15.24 -8.65 -7.03
C GLY A 302 -15.78 -7.22 -7.18
N TRP A 303 -17.11 -7.04 -7.21
CA TRP A 303 -17.74 -5.72 -7.25
C TRP A 303 -17.43 -4.89 -6.01
N LEU A 304 -17.53 -5.49 -4.81
CA LEU A 304 -17.28 -4.80 -3.55
C LEU A 304 -15.83 -4.29 -3.46
N MET A 305 -14.85 -5.12 -3.86
CA MET A 305 -13.44 -4.73 -3.91
C MET A 305 -13.16 -3.69 -4.99
N GLY A 306 -13.82 -3.78 -6.16
CA GLY A 306 -13.70 -2.79 -7.23
C GLY A 306 -14.19 -1.40 -6.81
N ILE A 307 -15.40 -1.34 -6.20
CA ILE A 307 -15.94 -0.10 -5.63
C ILE A 307 -15.04 0.38 -4.49
N GLY A 308 -14.58 -0.52 -3.62
CA GLY A 308 -13.70 -0.19 -2.51
C GLY A 308 -12.37 0.42 -2.97
N ALA A 309 -11.77 -0.11 -4.03
CA ALA A 309 -10.55 0.45 -4.63
C ALA A 309 -10.80 1.85 -5.22
N PHE A 310 -11.93 2.08 -5.87
CA PHE A 310 -12.32 3.39 -6.38
C PHE A 310 -12.49 4.41 -5.25
N VAL A 311 -13.19 4.05 -4.17
CA VAL A 311 -13.32 4.87 -2.95
C VAL A 311 -11.95 5.16 -2.35
N ALA A 312 -11.08 4.15 -2.22
CA ALA A 312 -9.73 4.31 -1.69
C ALA A 312 -8.90 5.33 -2.49
N CYS A 313 -9.05 5.37 -3.82
CA CYS A 313 -8.38 6.38 -4.65
C CYS A 313 -8.76 7.83 -4.24
N PHE A 314 -10.03 8.12 -3.98
CA PHE A 314 -10.45 9.43 -3.48
C PHE A 314 -9.91 9.73 -2.10
N ILE A 315 -9.85 8.71 -1.23
CA ILE A 315 -9.28 8.87 0.11
C ILE A 315 -7.81 9.26 0.01
N PHE A 316 -7.00 8.58 -0.80
CA PHE A 316 -5.58 8.94 -0.95
C PHE A 316 -5.41 10.38 -1.45
N LEU A 317 -6.24 10.83 -2.39
CA LEU A 317 -6.27 12.22 -2.86
C LEU A 317 -6.70 13.20 -1.75
N GLY A 318 -7.57 12.77 -0.83
CA GLY A 318 -8.10 13.54 0.29
C GLY A 318 -7.21 13.59 1.54
N ILE A 319 -6.14 12.77 1.64
CA ILE A 319 -5.30 12.72 2.84
C ILE A 319 -4.56 14.05 3.07
N GLU A 320 -3.94 14.64 2.04
CA GLU A 320 -3.22 15.91 2.19
C GLU A 320 -4.11 17.07 2.66
N PRO A 321 -5.26 17.40 2.01
CA PRO A 321 -6.11 18.48 2.48
C PRO A 321 -6.64 18.23 3.90
N LEU A 322 -6.93 16.98 4.25
CA LEU A 322 -7.34 16.62 5.61
C LEU A 322 -6.24 16.88 6.64
N CYS A 323 -4.98 16.58 6.29
CA CYS A 323 -3.82 16.80 7.16
C CYS A 323 -3.38 18.27 7.27
N LYS A 324 -3.88 19.15 6.40
CA LYS A 324 -3.72 20.61 6.55
C LYS A 324 -4.66 21.18 7.62
N ILE A 325 -5.79 20.51 7.86
CA ILE A 325 -6.79 20.92 8.85
C ILE A 325 -6.50 20.25 10.19
N PHE A 326 -6.18 18.95 10.17
CA PHE A 326 -5.95 18.15 11.37
C PHE A 326 -4.52 17.62 11.40
N ALA A 327 -3.92 17.55 12.60
CA ALA A 327 -2.60 16.95 12.76
C ALA A 327 -2.57 15.49 12.27
N GLU A 328 -1.55 15.12 11.49
CA GLU A 328 -1.40 13.79 10.87
C GLU A 328 -1.60 12.63 11.84
N ARG A 329 -1.07 12.75 13.07
CA ARG A 329 -1.22 11.73 14.12
C ARG A 329 -2.69 11.49 14.51
N LYS A 330 -3.49 12.56 14.60
CA LYS A 330 -4.92 12.48 14.94
C LYS A 330 -5.71 11.88 13.79
N VAL A 331 -5.39 12.24 12.55
CA VAL A 331 -6.01 11.66 11.36
C VAL A 331 -5.68 10.17 11.24
N MET A 332 -4.45 9.76 11.52
CA MET A 332 -4.06 8.34 11.55
C MET A 332 -4.81 7.56 12.63
N LEU A 333 -4.90 8.10 13.85
CA LEU A 333 -5.59 7.46 14.97
C LEU A 333 -7.10 7.33 14.73
N TRP A 334 -7.78 8.45 14.48
CA TRP A 334 -9.24 8.51 14.41
C TRP A 334 -9.79 8.19 13.02
N GLY A 335 -9.09 8.63 11.97
CA GLY A 335 -9.49 8.34 10.59
C GLY A 335 -9.02 6.96 10.13
N GLY A 336 -7.87 6.49 10.61
CA GLY A 336 -7.32 5.19 10.23
C GLY A 336 -7.74 4.05 11.17
N PHE A 337 -7.13 4.01 12.36
CA PHE A 337 -7.30 2.90 13.31
C PHE A 337 -8.74 2.78 13.82
N PHE A 338 -9.32 3.88 14.32
CA PHE A 338 -10.66 3.85 14.90
C PHE A 338 -11.74 3.44 13.90
N MET A 339 -11.66 3.90 12.65
CA MET A 339 -12.56 3.45 11.57
C MET A 339 -12.43 1.94 11.32
N MET A 340 -11.20 1.40 11.28
CA MET A 340 -11.02 -0.05 11.15
C MET A 340 -11.53 -0.83 12.37
N VAL A 341 -11.40 -0.29 13.59
CA VAL A 341 -11.97 -0.90 14.81
C VAL A 341 -13.49 -0.96 14.72
N ILE A 342 -14.16 0.11 14.30
CA ILE A 342 -15.61 0.10 14.05
C ILE A 342 -15.96 -0.99 13.04
N GLY A 343 -15.20 -1.08 11.94
CA GLY A 343 -15.38 -2.14 10.94
C GLY A 343 -15.33 -3.54 11.56
N ARG A 344 -14.40 -3.81 12.49
CA ARG A 344 -14.30 -5.11 13.19
C ARG A 344 -15.42 -5.38 14.17
N VAL A 345 -15.83 -4.37 14.94
CA VAL A 345 -16.98 -4.51 15.85
C VAL A 345 -18.24 -4.83 15.04
N LEU A 346 -18.41 -4.17 13.90
CA LEU A 346 -19.51 -4.47 12.99
C LEU A 346 -19.40 -5.85 12.36
N TYR A 347 -18.24 -6.50 12.24
CA TYR A 347 -18.20 -7.89 11.76
C TYR A 347 -18.59 -8.93 12.82
N ILE A 348 -18.77 -8.55 14.09
CA ILE A 348 -19.22 -9.48 15.14
C ILE A 348 -20.72 -9.73 14.93
N PRO A 349 -21.18 -10.95 14.58
CA PRO A 349 -22.57 -11.19 14.28
C PRO A 349 -23.48 -10.97 15.50
N TRP A 350 -24.52 -10.15 15.32
CA TRP A 350 -25.56 -9.86 16.32
C TRP A 350 -26.93 -10.42 15.92
N GLY A 351 -26.96 -11.31 14.93
CA GLY A 351 -28.18 -11.98 14.48
C GLY A 351 -28.74 -12.92 15.55
N THR A 352 -29.94 -13.44 15.27
CA THR A 352 -30.66 -14.36 16.17
C THR A 352 -30.61 -15.81 15.72
N GLU A 353 -30.42 -16.07 14.42
CA GLU A 353 -30.41 -17.41 13.84
C GLU A 353 -29.01 -17.81 13.38
N PRO A 354 -28.61 -19.09 13.54
CA PRO A 354 -27.36 -19.59 13.01
C PRO A 354 -27.38 -19.63 11.46
N PRO A 355 -26.21 -19.60 10.81
CA PRO A 355 -26.13 -19.71 9.35
C PRO A 355 -26.68 -21.05 8.86
N LYS A 356 -27.15 -21.08 7.60
CA LYS A 356 -27.64 -22.31 6.97
C LYS A 356 -26.53 -23.35 6.90
N ILE A 357 -26.78 -24.53 7.48
CA ILE A 357 -25.81 -25.62 7.53
C ILE A 357 -25.76 -26.39 6.21
N ALA A 358 -24.54 -26.60 5.71
CA ALA A 358 -24.22 -27.47 4.60
C ALA A 358 -23.86 -28.87 5.13
N TYR A 359 -24.81 -29.80 5.04
CA TYR A 359 -24.60 -31.21 5.40
C TYR A 359 -23.86 -31.95 4.29
N ILE A 360 -22.84 -32.71 4.67
CA ILE A 360 -22.10 -33.58 3.75
C ILE A 360 -22.94 -34.85 3.55
N ASN A 361 -23.68 -34.93 2.44
CA ASN A 361 -24.41 -36.15 2.09
C ASN A 361 -23.44 -37.20 1.53
N LEU A 362 -23.10 -38.20 2.35
CA LEU A 362 -22.25 -39.34 1.96
C LEU A 362 -22.82 -40.17 0.80
N THR A 363 -24.11 -40.05 0.48
CA THR A 363 -24.73 -40.73 -0.68
C THR A 363 -24.39 -40.10 -2.03
N LEU A 364 -23.92 -38.84 -2.05
CA LEU A 364 -23.44 -38.16 -3.27
C LEU A 364 -21.98 -38.53 -3.60
N ILE A 365 -21.23 -39.01 -2.59
CA ILE A 365 -20.21 -40.09 -2.61
C ILE A 365 -19.64 -40.64 -3.96
N SER A 366 -19.81 -41.92 -4.25
CA SER A 366 -20.87 -42.40 -5.13
C SER A 366 -20.86 -41.82 -6.57
N ASN A 367 -21.22 -40.55 -6.77
CA ASN A 367 -21.30 -39.92 -8.10
C ASN A 367 -20.23 -38.82 -8.22
N ASP A 368 -19.33 -38.92 -9.20
CA ASP A 368 -18.16 -38.04 -9.44
C ASP A 368 -18.44 -36.52 -9.65
N ASN A 369 -19.65 -36.02 -9.36
CA ASN A 369 -20.04 -34.61 -9.45
C ASN A 369 -20.43 -34.02 -8.08
N TYR A 370 -19.43 -33.79 -7.25
CA TYR A 370 -19.63 -33.15 -5.96
C TYR A 370 -19.63 -31.63 -6.06
N THR A 371 -20.79 -31.05 -5.85
CA THR A 371 -20.92 -29.66 -5.43
C THR A 371 -21.44 -29.65 -4.00
N LEU A 372 -20.58 -29.25 -3.07
CA LEU A 372 -20.99 -29.05 -1.68
C LEU A 372 -22.12 -28.00 -1.67
N PRO A 373 -23.26 -28.26 -1.01
CA PRO A 373 -24.33 -27.26 -0.94
C PRO A 373 -23.79 -25.98 -0.27
N PRO A 374 -24.23 -24.80 -0.72
CA PRO A 374 -23.75 -23.55 -0.15
C PRO A 374 -24.27 -23.38 1.29
N GLY A 375 -23.41 -22.91 2.18
CA GLY A 375 -23.69 -22.78 3.60
C GLY A 375 -22.50 -23.16 4.48
N CYS A 376 -22.70 -23.06 5.80
CA CYS A 376 -21.68 -23.33 6.81
C CYS A 376 -21.43 -24.84 6.94
N PRO A 377 -20.20 -25.35 6.79
CA PRO A 377 -19.91 -26.78 6.83
C PRO A 377 -20.34 -27.44 8.15
N SER A 378 -21.03 -28.58 8.06
CA SER A 378 -21.37 -29.40 9.24
C SER A 378 -20.16 -29.90 10.04
N THR A 379 -18.94 -29.86 9.47
CA THR A 379 -17.68 -30.19 10.17
C THR A 379 -17.21 -29.10 11.13
N GLN A 380 -17.76 -27.89 11.04
CA GLN A 380 -17.40 -26.76 11.89
C GLN A 380 -18.44 -26.61 13.02
N GLU A 381 -18.05 -26.90 14.26
CA GLU A 381 -18.97 -26.90 15.41
C GLU A 381 -19.59 -25.53 15.70
N TRP A 382 -18.84 -24.46 15.42
CA TRP A 382 -19.31 -23.10 15.66
C TRP A 382 -20.48 -22.69 14.74
N CYS A 383 -20.67 -23.36 13.59
CA CYS A 383 -21.78 -23.08 12.68
C CYS A 383 -23.15 -23.27 13.35
N PHE A 384 -23.25 -24.16 14.35
CA PHE A 384 -24.50 -24.46 15.03
C PHE A 384 -24.84 -23.46 16.15
N THR A 385 -23.86 -22.71 16.64
CA THR A 385 -23.96 -21.92 17.87
C THR A 385 -23.82 -20.42 17.63
N ILE A 386 -23.01 -20.01 16.65
CA ILE A 386 -22.77 -18.60 16.35
C ILE A 386 -23.82 -18.10 15.37
N PRO A 387 -24.48 -16.96 15.65
CA PRO A 387 -25.49 -16.40 14.76
C PRO A 387 -24.88 -15.94 13.43
N GLN A 388 -25.73 -15.93 12.41
CA GLN A 388 -25.41 -15.42 11.09
C GLN A 388 -25.22 -13.90 11.12
N MET A 389 -24.20 -13.42 10.42
CA MET A 389 -24.03 -11.98 10.15
C MET A 389 -25.09 -11.49 9.15
N THR A 390 -25.53 -10.24 9.24
CA THR A 390 -26.39 -9.67 8.20
C THR A 390 -25.58 -9.11 7.02
N ILE A 391 -26.15 -9.11 5.82
CA ILE A 391 -25.48 -8.55 4.63
C ILE A 391 -25.18 -7.06 4.82
N LEU A 392 -26.12 -6.30 5.40
CA LEU A 392 -25.94 -4.87 5.67
C LEU A 392 -24.78 -4.63 6.63
N GLN A 393 -24.70 -5.43 7.70
CA GLN A 393 -23.61 -5.39 8.66
C GLN A 393 -22.25 -5.65 8.00
N PHE A 394 -22.17 -6.65 7.12
CA PHE A 394 -20.97 -6.95 6.35
C PHE A 394 -20.55 -5.78 5.43
N ILE A 395 -21.49 -5.18 4.70
CA ILE A 395 -21.22 -4.06 3.78
C ILE A 395 -20.77 -2.81 4.53
N ILE A 396 -21.42 -2.46 5.64
CA ILE A 396 -21.04 -1.29 6.45
C ILE A 396 -19.66 -1.53 7.10
N GLY A 397 -19.42 -2.72 7.65
CA GLY A 397 -18.11 -3.10 8.20
C GLY A 397 -16.98 -3.03 7.15
N TYR A 398 -17.28 -3.46 5.92
CA TYR A 398 -16.37 -3.33 4.78
C TYR A 398 -16.11 -1.87 4.46
N GLY A 399 -17.16 -1.04 4.36
CA GLY A 399 -17.04 0.39 4.11
C GLY A 399 -16.12 1.10 5.10
N PHE A 400 -16.30 0.88 6.40
CA PHE A 400 -15.41 1.43 7.43
C PHE A 400 -13.96 0.96 7.29
N THR A 401 -13.75 -0.31 6.92
CA THR A 401 -12.40 -0.84 6.70
C THR A 401 -11.74 -0.23 5.46
N THR A 402 -12.49 -0.08 4.36
CA THR A 402 -12.05 0.60 3.15
C THR A 402 -11.75 2.08 3.39
N LEU A 403 -12.47 2.73 4.29
CA LEU A 403 -12.18 4.11 4.69
C LEU A 403 -10.90 4.21 5.53
N GLY A 404 -10.79 3.37 6.56
CA GLY A 404 -9.71 3.47 7.54
C GLY A 404 -8.36 2.99 7.05
N TYR A 405 -8.31 1.89 6.28
CA TYR A 405 -7.04 1.29 5.87
C TYR A 405 -6.13 2.24 5.05
N PRO A 406 -6.60 2.91 3.98
CA PRO A 406 -5.79 3.86 3.21
C PRO A 406 -5.23 5.00 4.08
N ILE A 407 -6.05 5.57 4.96
CA ILE A 407 -5.65 6.65 5.86
C ILE A 407 -4.57 6.17 6.82
N GLY A 408 -4.82 5.06 7.50
CA GLY A 408 -3.92 4.50 8.51
C GLY A 408 -2.56 4.14 7.91
N VAL A 409 -2.54 3.41 6.79
CA VAL A 409 -1.31 2.88 6.20
C VAL A 409 -0.43 4.00 5.63
N THR A 410 -1.04 4.98 4.94
CA THR A 410 -0.31 6.11 4.37
C THR A 410 0.25 7.00 5.47
N LEU A 411 -0.55 7.37 6.48
CA LEU A 411 -0.07 8.26 7.53
C LEU A 411 0.94 7.59 8.46
N ALA A 412 0.82 6.28 8.70
CA ALA A 412 1.86 5.53 9.40
C ALA A 412 3.20 5.64 8.65
N GLN A 413 3.20 5.48 7.33
CA GLN A 413 4.40 5.61 6.48
C GLN A 413 4.91 7.06 6.43
N THR A 414 4.02 8.05 6.32
CA THR A 414 4.38 9.46 6.31
C THR A 414 5.04 9.87 7.63
N ILE A 415 4.39 9.59 8.77
CA ILE A 415 4.91 9.96 10.09
C ILE A 415 6.24 9.23 10.34
N PHE A 416 6.33 7.94 9.99
CA PHE A 416 7.56 7.16 10.09
C PHE A 416 8.71 7.81 9.32
N SER A 417 8.47 8.24 8.07
CA SER A 417 9.46 8.93 7.24
C SER A 417 9.90 10.28 7.83
N LYS A 418 8.99 11.02 8.47
CA LYS A 418 9.29 12.31 9.11
C LYS A 418 10.11 12.13 10.39
N ILE A 419 9.79 11.14 11.21
CA ILE A 419 10.52 10.84 12.47
C ILE A 419 11.97 10.43 12.21
N LEU A 420 12.21 9.69 11.12
CA LEU A 420 13.57 9.30 10.75
C LEU A 420 14.41 10.50 10.28
N GLY A 421 13.79 11.53 9.71
CA GLY A 421 14.47 12.75 9.27
C GLY A 421 15.40 12.53 8.06
N PRO A 422 16.43 13.35 7.84
CA PRO A 422 17.25 13.34 6.61
C PRO A 422 18.21 12.13 6.47
N ARG A 423 18.25 11.21 7.45
CA ARG A 423 19.18 10.08 7.45
C ARG A 423 18.91 9.09 6.31
N PRO A 424 19.88 8.24 5.94
CA PRO A 424 19.63 7.13 5.02
C PRO A 424 18.54 6.17 5.56
N GLN A 425 17.32 6.26 4.99
CA GLN A 425 16.15 5.54 5.49
C GLN A 425 15.92 4.15 4.87
N GLY A 426 16.80 3.68 3.97
CA GLY A 426 16.62 2.46 3.20
C GLY A 426 16.34 1.21 4.06
N VAL A 427 17.15 0.94 5.08
CA VAL A 427 16.94 -0.20 5.99
C VAL A 427 15.63 -0.10 6.74
N TRP A 428 15.31 1.09 7.26
CA TRP A 428 14.07 1.34 8.02
C TRP A 428 12.82 1.19 7.16
N MET A 429 12.84 1.73 5.95
CA MET A 429 11.79 1.53 4.96
C MET A 429 11.71 0.06 4.51
N GLY A 430 12.84 -0.62 4.48
CA GLY A 430 12.96 -2.06 4.24
C GLY A 430 12.29 -2.88 5.33
N MET A 431 12.53 -2.58 6.61
CA MET A 431 11.85 -3.24 7.74
C MET A 431 10.34 -2.97 7.72
N MET A 432 9.91 -1.74 7.44
CA MET A 432 8.50 -1.40 7.34
C MET A 432 7.80 -2.14 6.19
N THR A 433 8.46 -2.23 5.04
CA THR A 433 7.97 -2.98 3.87
C THR A 433 7.94 -4.48 4.17
N GLY A 434 9.01 -5.01 4.77
CA GLY A 434 9.12 -6.40 5.16
C GLY A 434 8.05 -6.82 6.16
N ALA A 435 7.74 -5.99 7.15
CA ALA A 435 6.63 -6.22 8.10
C ALA A 435 5.27 -6.28 7.39
N GLY A 436 5.02 -5.36 6.44
CA GLY A 436 3.83 -5.43 5.59
C GLY A 436 3.74 -6.74 4.80
N SER A 437 4.85 -7.19 4.22
CA SER A 437 4.89 -8.46 3.50
C SER A 437 4.76 -9.68 4.41
N ALA A 438 5.33 -9.65 5.62
CA ALA A 438 5.16 -10.70 6.62
C ALA A 438 3.68 -10.90 6.98
N SER A 439 2.94 -9.80 7.13
CA SER A 439 1.50 -9.86 7.38
C SER A 439 0.71 -10.52 6.24
N ARG A 440 1.16 -10.37 4.97
CA ARG A 440 0.57 -11.04 3.80
C ARG A 440 0.84 -12.54 3.76
N VAL A 441 1.99 -12.98 4.26
CA VAL A 441 2.35 -14.41 4.33
C VAL A 441 1.64 -15.08 5.50
N MET A 442 1.69 -14.46 6.69
CA MET A 442 1.17 -15.04 7.92
C MET A 442 -0.35 -14.91 8.07
N GLY A 443 -0.93 -13.81 7.57
CA GLY A 443 -2.34 -13.45 7.74
C GLY A 443 -3.30 -14.57 7.36
N PRO A 444 -3.27 -15.06 6.11
CA PRO A 444 -4.20 -16.09 5.66
C PRO A 444 -4.09 -17.36 6.51
N ILE A 445 -2.87 -17.83 6.81
CA ILE A 445 -2.63 -19.06 7.58
C ILE A 445 -3.18 -18.95 9.01
N ILE A 446 -2.83 -17.87 9.72
CA ILE A 446 -3.23 -17.68 11.12
C ILE A 446 -4.74 -17.52 11.20
N VAL A 447 -5.32 -16.66 10.36
CA VAL A 447 -6.73 -16.31 10.50
C VAL A 447 -7.63 -17.41 9.94
N GLU A 448 -7.29 -18.07 8.84
CA GLU A 448 -8.05 -19.23 8.35
C GLU A 448 -8.09 -20.35 9.39
N THR A 449 -6.98 -20.57 10.11
CA THR A 449 -6.94 -21.55 11.22
C THR A 449 -7.84 -21.13 12.38
N ILE A 450 -7.85 -19.83 12.74
CA ILE A 450 -8.72 -19.33 13.82
C ILE A 450 -10.19 -19.41 13.39
N TYR A 451 -10.49 -19.03 12.15
CA TYR A 451 -11.84 -18.99 11.59
C TYR A 451 -12.45 -20.38 11.48
N THR A 452 -11.71 -21.34 10.90
CA THR A 452 -12.22 -22.71 10.72
C THR A 452 -12.46 -23.44 12.05
N ASN A 453 -11.60 -23.21 13.06
CA ASN A 453 -11.70 -23.90 14.35
C ASN A 453 -12.61 -23.19 15.38
N PHE A 454 -12.54 -21.86 15.47
CA PHE A 454 -13.21 -21.08 16.52
C PHE A 454 -14.32 -20.16 16.01
N GLY A 455 -14.46 -20.00 14.69
CA GLY A 455 -15.55 -19.25 14.07
C GLY A 455 -15.37 -17.73 14.07
N THR A 456 -16.44 -17.04 13.69
CA THR A 456 -16.43 -15.59 13.44
C THR A 456 -16.20 -14.77 14.71
N TYR A 457 -16.74 -15.16 15.87
CA TYR A 457 -16.55 -14.40 17.11
C TYR A 457 -15.07 -14.27 17.49
N TYR A 458 -14.33 -15.36 17.56
CA TYR A 458 -12.91 -15.29 17.89
C TYR A 458 -12.13 -14.56 16.81
N THR A 459 -12.44 -14.80 15.54
CA THR A 459 -11.79 -14.14 14.40
C THR A 459 -11.88 -12.61 14.49
N TRP A 460 -13.10 -12.07 14.65
CA TRP A 460 -13.31 -10.63 14.65
C TRP A 460 -12.90 -9.96 15.97
N ASN A 461 -13.04 -10.66 17.10
CA ASN A 461 -12.59 -10.13 18.40
C ASN A 461 -11.05 -10.08 18.49
N ILE A 462 -10.33 -11.14 18.08
CA ILE A 462 -8.87 -11.14 18.10
C ILE A 462 -8.34 -10.05 17.17
N THR A 463 -8.88 -9.94 15.96
CA THR A 463 -8.40 -8.96 14.98
C THR A 463 -8.77 -7.52 15.37
N GLY A 464 -9.97 -7.31 15.92
CA GLY A 464 -10.35 -6.05 16.57
C GLY A 464 -9.42 -5.69 17.74
N ALA A 465 -9.10 -6.65 18.61
CA ALA A 465 -8.18 -6.44 19.72
C ALA A 465 -6.77 -6.06 19.25
N THR A 466 -6.25 -6.63 18.16
CA THR A 466 -4.96 -6.20 17.59
C THR A 466 -4.97 -4.73 17.14
N LEU A 467 -6.07 -4.26 16.55
CA LEU A 467 -6.23 -2.85 16.15
C LEU A 467 -6.33 -1.93 17.36
N VAL A 468 -7.10 -2.31 18.38
CA VAL A 468 -7.21 -1.54 19.64
C VAL A 468 -5.86 -1.47 20.35
N ALA A 469 -5.13 -2.58 20.44
CA ALA A 469 -3.80 -2.63 21.03
C ALA A 469 -2.81 -1.72 20.28
N ALA A 470 -2.83 -1.73 18.94
CA ALA A 470 -2.04 -0.82 18.13
C ALA A 470 -2.43 0.65 18.35
N MET A 471 -3.72 0.95 18.45
CA MET A 471 -4.23 2.30 18.74
C MET A 471 -3.75 2.80 20.11
N ILE A 472 -3.83 1.96 21.15
CA ILE A 472 -3.30 2.26 22.50
C ILE A 472 -1.78 2.47 22.43
N GLY A 473 -1.04 1.62 21.72
CA GLY A 473 0.40 1.76 21.54
C GLY A 473 0.77 3.11 20.93
N ILE A 474 0.05 3.54 19.88
CA ILE A 474 0.23 4.86 19.24
C ILE A 474 -0.10 5.99 20.21
N LEU A 475 -1.16 5.87 21.01
CA LEU A 475 -1.52 6.88 22.02
C LEU A 475 -0.44 7.04 23.10
N ILE A 476 0.17 5.94 23.56
CA ILE A 476 1.26 5.96 24.55
C ILE A 476 2.47 6.74 23.99
N VAL A 477 2.78 6.58 22.70
CA VAL A 477 3.90 7.26 22.05
C VAL A 477 3.51 8.56 21.34
N ASP A 478 2.28 9.05 21.50
CA ASP A 478 1.73 10.19 20.73
C ASP A 478 2.62 11.44 20.78
N LYS A 479 3.17 11.74 21.97
CA LYS A 479 4.10 12.86 22.16
C LYS A 479 5.44 12.68 21.42
N ARG A 480 5.85 11.43 21.20
CA ARG A 480 7.09 11.05 20.49
C ARG A 480 6.91 11.03 18.97
N LEU A 481 5.67 11.00 18.49
CA LEU A 481 5.34 11.02 17.06
C LEU A 481 5.42 12.44 16.44
N ILE A 482 5.65 13.47 17.25
CA ILE A 482 5.84 14.84 16.79
C ILE A 482 7.27 14.94 16.22
N PRO A 483 7.45 15.28 14.93
CA PRO A 483 8.76 15.52 14.36
C PRO A 483 9.45 16.65 15.13
N LYS A 484 10.66 16.39 15.64
CA LYS A 484 11.46 17.42 16.32
C LYS A 484 12.05 18.38 15.27
N LEU A 485 11.25 19.34 14.82
CA LEU A 485 11.79 20.58 14.28
C LEU A 485 12.21 21.40 15.50
N LYS A 486 13.51 21.65 15.65
CA LYS A 486 14.00 22.47 16.75
C LYS A 486 13.42 23.86 16.55
N ASP A 487 12.78 24.42 17.57
CA ASP A 487 12.42 25.83 17.60
C ASP A 487 13.67 26.62 17.20
N THR A 488 13.62 27.25 16.03
CA THR A 488 14.57 28.29 15.71
C THR A 488 14.39 29.32 16.81
N LYS A 489 15.33 29.36 17.76
CA LYS A 489 15.54 30.57 18.55
C LYS A 489 15.78 31.64 17.52
N ILE A 490 14.74 32.42 17.22
CA ILE A 490 14.89 33.71 16.58
C ILE A 490 15.75 34.48 17.57
N ASN A 491 17.05 34.50 17.35
CA ASN A 491 17.89 35.54 17.92
C ASN A 491 17.28 36.84 17.39
N SER A 492 16.62 37.56 18.29
CA SER A 492 16.00 38.86 18.06
C SER A 492 17.07 39.94 17.90
N ASP A 493 18.02 39.73 16.99
CA ASP A 493 19.02 40.70 16.58
C ASP A 493 19.08 40.68 15.05
N ASN A 494 18.00 41.18 14.43
CA ASN A 494 18.04 41.99 13.22
C ASN A 494 16.60 42.40 12.87
N ASN A 495 16.31 43.68 13.10
CA ASN A 495 15.12 44.34 12.61
C ASN A 495 15.02 44.21 11.08
N ASN A 496 13.79 43.97 10.62
CA ASN A 496 13.28 43.98 9.24
C ASN A 496 13.05 42.60 8.60
N HIS A 497 12.03 41.89 9.08
CA HIS A 497 10.99 41.30 8.22
C HIS A 497 9.80 40.84 9.07
N CYS A 498 8.61 41.41 8.80
CA CYS A 498 7.34 40.95 9.39
C CYS A 498 7.07 39.50 8.98
N VAL A 499 7.15 38.57 9.94
CA VAL A 499 6.57 37.23 9.83
C VAL A 499 5.33 37.20 10.72
N LEU A 500 4.16 37.08 10.10
CA LEU A 500 2.89 36.87 10.78
C LEU A 500 2.88 35.48 11.41
N ILE A 501 3.10 35.41 12.72
CA ILE A 501 2.84 34.23 13.54
C ILE A 501 1.36 34.28 13.93
N PHE A 502 0.53 33.42 13.30
CA PHE A 502 -0.82 33.17 13.80
C PHE A 502 -0.74 32.27 15.03
N ASN A 503 -0.89 32.88 16.20
CA ASN A 503 -1.02 32.20 17.48
C ASN A 503 -2.52 32.02 17.77
N GLU A 504 -2.99 30.77 17.84
CA GLU A 504 -4.36 30.43 18.22
C GLU A 504 -4.62 30.74 19.70
N LYS A 505 -4.91 32.00 20.06
CA LYS A 505 -5.68 32.31 21.27
C LYS A 505 -6.58 33.52 21.03
N ASN A 506 -7.87 33.29 21.27
CA ASN A 506 -8.95 34.26 21.43
C ASN A 506 -9.55 34.83 20.13
N ILE A 507 -10.66 34.20 19.74
CA ILE A 507 -11.67 34.78 18.86
C ILE A 507 -12.46 35.79 19.69
N GLU A 508 -12.24 37.08 19.48
CA GLU A 508 -13.20 38.13 19.80
C GLU A 508 -13.43 38.98 18.54
N MET A 509 -14.69 39.03 18.09
CA MET A 509 -15.14 39.88 17.00
C MET A 509 -15.23 41.33 17.46
N GLN A 510 -14.55 42.25 16.77
CA GLN A 510 -14.95 43.65 16.73
C GLN A 510 -14.82 44.22 15.30
N PRO A 511 -15.74 45.11 14.88
CA PRO A 511 -15.88 45.50 13.49
C PRO A 511 -14.90 46.61 13.08
N LEU A 512 -14.49 46.52 11.83
CA LEU A 512 -13.62 47.44 11.12
C LEU A 512 -14.26 48.84 11.03
N ASN A 513 -13.67 49.85 11.68
CA ASN A 513 -13.99 51.26 11.40
C ASN A 513 -12.71 52.10 11.26
N GLN A 514 -12.42 52.46 10.01
CA GLN A 514 -12.04 53.79 9.53
C GLN A 514 -11.18 54.69 10.45
N LYS A 515 -9.93 54.95 10.03
CA LYS A 515 -9.42 56.32 9.81
C LYS A 515 -7.99 56.32 9.25
N ILE A 516 -7.90 56.61 7.95
CA ILE A 516 -6.80 57.40 7.37
C ILE A 516 -7.16 58.84 7.64
N THR A 517 -6.41 59.58 8.46
CA THR A 517 -6.07 61.00 8.24
C THR A 517 -5.13 61.52 9.33
N ASN A 518 -4.16 62.33 8.87
CA ASN A 518 -3.32 63.30 9.58
C ASN A 518 -2.05 62.75 10.25
N GLU A 519 -0.86 63.35 10.11
CA GLU A 519 -0.36 64.53 9.41
C GLU A 519 1.18 64.45 9.58
N ILE A 520 1.95 64.56 8.50
CA ILE A 520 2.99 65.59 8.33
C ILE A 520 3.00 66.66 9.44
N ASN A 521 3.91 66.51 10.41
CA ASN A 521 4.92 67.50 10.83
C ASN A 521 5.86 66.91 11.88
#